data_AF-A0A6T8SYL3-F1
#
_entry.id   AF-A0A6T8SYL3-F1
#
_cell.length_a   1.000
_cell.length_b   1.000
_cell.length_c   1.000
_cell.angle_alpha   90.00
_cell.angle_beta   90.00
_cell.angle_gamma   90.00
#
_symmetry.space_group_name_H-M   'P 1'
#
loop_
_entity.id
_entity.type
_entity.pdbx_description
1 polymer ?
#
loop_
_entity_poly.entity_id
_entity_poly.type
_entity_poly.pdbx_seq_one_letter_code
_entity_poly.pdbx_strand_id
1 'polypeptide(L)'
;VFPQLVELGQGATCALRVAARGFDDSEGVCHDPYDMCAQREDYLAVLRWVEKQPWCSGHIILHGLSWAGTAALRVASSERCPASVRAVCIYAGNDDLYDGDVFFQGGVPLTSAYSWGMQFMLYMMRPPTTPADSDAWLARADALREDLAAKYIGLNNANAAYWAEHSLRDRYSKLRCPVLCASGHFGGYTDAVVRLVQGVKHVSVRGLIGPWTHQYPHLSTSGPAGDWVAEVHAWIQAANAPQVQRNELLTYVMDQAAEGPGIPSSIPGHWVQVRSTGVSSASDSSMQVSTPISMELVGPVAVEASPRELCGGAGGEWFSWGMGDDFASDQSRDDLLATCIEEEPLTAAVTLVGRPTFRASLLGKDFEGLLAARLLDVAPDGASRRLSWGVSAVRAGDEICVVPLRFIAVSVPAGHRLRLALSLDYFPMFFPTPHARAADRVLQLADTSLQLEACEVAPRDLPAPASNAAAASAALRRLRRPRQTFTTSPLFFQSVHDDGAVEVETKEGPVRVTTRTETSLEADECTHEVKMSVWGRTAVSGTKAGTLRATCVRGELQTHVAEPGRFGSSGDVPAATLTLTVDLHEDGHLLRRRVFRSTVPSLLPVGPQHAAGSLAE
;
A
#
# COMPACT_ATOMS: atom_id res chain seq x y z
N VAL A 1 9.57 -13.48 12.67
CA VAL A 1 10.61 -13.49 11.60
C VAL A 1 12.04 -13.54 12.12
N PHE A 2 12.65 -12.46 12.62
CA PHE A 2 14.09 -12.44 12.93
C PHE A 2 14.55 -13.51 13.95
N PRO A 3 13.88 -13.70 15.11
CA PRO A 3 14.30 -14.75 16.05
C PRO A 3 14.29 -16.14 15.41
N GLN A 4 13.28 -16.44 14.59
CA GLN A 4 13.14 -17.72 13.91
C GLN A 4 14.18 -17.90 12.79
N LEU A 5 14.52 -16.85 12.04
CA LEU A 5 15.61 -16.91 11.06
C LEU A 5 16.96 -17.18 11.72
N VAL A 6 17.21 -16.56 12.89
CA VAL A 6 18.42 -16.79 13.68
C VAL A 6 18.44 -18.23 14.23
N GLU A 7 17.31 -18.71 14.74
CA GLU A 7 17.15 -20.08 15.24
C GLU A 7 17.37 -21.12 14.15
N LEU A 8 16.73 -20.98 12.98
CA LEU A 8 16.92 -21.86 11.82
C LEU A 8 18.37 -21.83 11.30
N GLY A 9 19.05 -20.69 11.45
CA GLY A 9 20.47 -20.56 11.12
C GLY A 9 21.43 -21.27 12.08
N GLN A 10 20.95 -21.85 13.20
CA GLN A 10 21.73 -22.62 14.17
C GLN A 10 23.04 -21.93 14.60
N GLY A 11 22.99 -20.61 14.81
CA GLY A 11 24.15 -19.80 15.21
C GLY A 11 25.01 -19.25 14.07
N ALA A 12 24.72 -19.61 12.80
CA ALA A 12 25.39 -19.05 11.62
C ALA A 12 24.76 -17.73 11.13
N THR A 13 23.61 -17.33 11.69
CA THR A 13 22.86 -16.13 11.30
C THR A 13 22.80 -15.14 12.46
N CYS A 14 23.17 -13.88 12.21
CA CYS A 14 22.90 -12.75 13.10
C CYS A 14 21.84 -11.84 12.48
N ALA A 15 20.87 -11.40 13.27
CA ALA A 15 19.87 -10.41 12.84
C ALA A 15 20.18 -9.05 13.46
N LEU A 16 20.20 -8.02 12.63
CA LEU A 16 20.36 -6.63 13.04
C LEU A 16 19.11 -5.85 12.65
N ARG A 17 18.52 -5.14 13.62
CA ARG A 17 17.50 -4.13 13.38
C ARG A 17 18.08 -2.78 13.80
N VAL A 18 18.04 -1.82 12.90
CA VAL A 18 18.55 -0.46 13.14
C VAL A 18 17.36 0.48 13.12
N ALA A 19 17.23 1.34 14.12
CA ALA A 19 16.26 2.43 14.08
C ALA A 19 16.74 3.45 13.03
N ALA A 20 15.82 3.95 12.22
CA ALA A 20 16.17 4.98 11.24
C ALA A 20 16.60 6.27 11.97
N ARG A 21 17.39 7.11 11.31
CA ARG A 21 17.79 8.43 11.82
C ARG A 21 16.60 9.17 12.40
N GLY A 22 16.74 9.73 13.60
CA GLY A 22 15.66 10.47 14.27
C GLY A 22 14.50 9.61 14.79
N PHE A 23 14.56 8.28 14.72
CA PHE A 23 13.60 7.40 15.35
C PHE A 23 14.22 6.69 16.55
N ASP A 24 13.44 6.57 17.62
CA ASP A 24 13.85 5.89 18.85
C ASP A 24 15.20 6.46 19.34
N ASP A 25 16.13 5.60 19.75
CA ASP A 25 17.45 5.97 20.24
C ASP A 25 18.44 6.45 19.15
N SER A 26 18.06 6.42 17.86
CA SER A 26 18.95 6.92 16.80
C SER A 26 18.97 8.44 16.77
N GLU A 27 20.17 9.01 16.71
CA GLU A 27 20.42 10.45 16.65
C GLU A 27 19.91 11.09 15.34
N GLY A 28 19.99 12.42 15.30
CA GLY A 28 19.63 13.23 14.14
C GLY A 28 18.12 13.47 14.01
N VAL A 29 17.74 13.99 12.85
CA VAL A 29 16.36 14.38 12.53
C VAL A 29 15.98 13.71 11.21
N CYS A 30 14.86 13.00 11.19
CA CYS A 30 14.23 12.58 9.94
C CYS A 30 13.28 13.71 9.52
N HIS A 31 13.53 14.35 8.37
CA HIS A 31 12.58 15.33 7.83
C HIS A 31 11.50 14.67 6.98
N ASP A 32 11.85 13.57 6.32
CA ASP A 32 10.97 12.84 5.42
C ASP A 32 11.37 11.35 5.43
N PRO A 33 10.52 10.44 5.94
CA PRO A 33 10.79 9.01 5.93
C PRO A 33 10.76 8.41 4.51
N TYR A 34 10.14 9.08 3.54
CA TYR A 34 10.10 8.69 2.13
C TYR A 34 11.18 9.33 1.26
N ASP A 35 12.07 10.15 1.83
CA ASP A 35 13.37 10.46 1.21
C ASP A 35 14.25 9.20 1.20
N MET A 36 13.96 8.31 0.25
CA MET A 36 14.68 7.05 0.07
C MET A 36 16.15 7.26 -0.27
N CYS A 37 16.56 8.46 -0.71
CA CYS A 37 17.96 8.79 -0.92
C CYS A 37 18.68 8.92 0.43
N ALA A 38 18.14 9.71 1.35
CA ALA A 38 18.66 9.83 2.71
C ALA A 38 18.65 8.49 3.44
N GLN A 39 17.53 7.74 3.36
CA GLN A 39 17.46 6.40 3.96
C GLN A 39 18.53 5.47 3.41
N ARG A 40 18.73 5.48 2.08
CA ARG A 40 19.78 4.68 1.43
C ARG A 40 21.18 5.03 1.94
N GLU A 41 21.50 6.31 2.12
CA GLU A 41 22.82 6.72 2.63
C GLU A 41 23.08 6.15 4.03
N ASP A 42 22.08 6.23 4.90
CA ASP A 42 22.16 5.72 6.27
C ASP A 42 22.32 4.19 6.28
N TYR A 43 21.53 3.48 5.49
CA TYR A 43 21.69 2.02 5.34
C TYR A 43 23.06 1.63 4.78
N LEU A 44 23.59 2.37 3.79
CA LEU A 44 24.94 2.09 3.27
C LEU A 44 26.03 2.33 4.32
N ALA A 45 25.86 3.32 5.20
CA ALA A 45 26.77 3.54 6.33
C ALA A 45 26.72 2.38 7.33
N VAL A 46 25.51 1.90 7.66
CA VAL A 46 25.32 0.72 8.50
C VAL A 46 26.00 -0.50 7.88
N LEU A 47 25.80 -0.76 6.58
CA LEU A 47 26.40 -1.91 5.91
C LEU A 47 27.93 -1.87 5.96
N ARG A 48 28.56 -0.72 5.70
CA ARG A 48 30.02 -0.55 5.84
C ARG A 48 30.51 -0.79 7.26
N TRP A 49 29.69 -0.49 8.27
CA TRP A 49 30.02 -0.81 9.66
C TRP A 49 29.89 -2.31 9.93
N VAL A 50 28.81 -2.93 9.46
CA VAL A 50 28.55 -4.38 9.61
C VAL A 50 29.69 -5.20 9.00
N GLU A 51 30.17 -4.85 7.79
CA GLU A 51 31.28 -5.56 7.12
C GLU A 51 32.59 -5.58 7.92
N LYS A 52 32.77 -4.65 8.87
CA LYS A 52 33.98 -4.57 9.71
C LYS A 52 33.85 -5.35 11.01
N GLN A 53 32.67 -5.90 11.30
CA GLN A 53 32.45 -6.60 12.55
C GLN A 53 33.01 -8.03 12.49
N PRO A 54 33.62 -8.54 13.57
CA PRO A 54 34.24 -9.87 13.57
C PRO A 54 33.22 -11.01 13.42
N TRP A 55 31.94 -10.74 13.66
CA TRP A 55 30.83 -11.68 13.48
C TRP A 55 30.21 -11.62 12.07
N CYS A 56 30.64 -10.69 11.20
CA CYS A 56 30.16 -10.64 9.83
C CYS A 56 30.96 -11.59 8.95
N SER A 57 30.28 -12.56 8.32
CA SER A 57 30.89 -13.50 7.36
C SER A 57 31.14 -12.88 5.98
N GLY A 58 30.79 -11.61 5.77
CA GLY A 58 30.76 -10.98 4.45
C GLY A 58 29.52 -11.34 3.61
N HIS A 59 28.54 -12.05 4.19
CA HIS A 59 27.24 -12.34 3.56
C HIS A 59 26.11 -11.63 4.31
N ILE A 60 25.52 -10.63 3.66
CA ILE A 60 24.45 -9.79 4.21
C ILE A 60 23.21 -9.95 3.35
N ILE A 61 22.06 -10.04 4.00
CA ILE A 61 20.75 -10.13 3.37
C ILE A 61 19.91 -8.96 3.85
N LEU A 62 19.36 -8.18 2.92
CA LEU A 62 18.43 -7.13 3.27
C LEU A 62 17.03 -7.73 3.39
N HIS A 63 16.35 -7.46 4.51
CA HIS A 63 15.02 -8.00 4.79
C HIS A 63 14.09 -6.89 5.28
N GLY A 64 12.85 -6.86 4.79
CA GLY A 64 11.91 -5.81 5.19
C GLY A 64 10.45 -6.10 4.86
N LEU A 65 9.55 -5.52 5.66
CA LEU A 65 8.12 -5.44 5.40
C LEU A 65 7.74 -4.01 5.06
N SER A 66 6.86 -3.83 4.06
CA SER A 66 6.30 -2.53 3.71
C SER A 66 7.39 -1.51 3.40
N TRP A 67 7.37 -0.34 4.04
CA TRP A 67 8.38 0.71 3.96
C TRP A 67 9.83 0.19 4.04
N ALA A 68 10.13 -0.76 4.94
CA ALA A 68 11.49 -1.30 5.06
C ALA A 68 11.88 -2.14 3.83
N GLY A 69 10.92 -2.82 3.20
CA GLY A 69 11.14 -3.52 1.94
C GLY A 69 11.36 -2.55 0.77
N THR A 70 10.57 -1.47 0.73
CA THR A 70 10.75 -0.37 -0.22
C THR A 70 12.16 0.23 -0.10
N ALA A 71 12.64 0.52 1.11
CA ALA A 71 13.99 1.04 1.36
C ALA A 71 15.09 0.04 0.96
N ALA A 72 14.92 -1.25 1.28
CA ALA A 72 15.88 -2.31 0.94
C ALA A 72 16.13 -2.39 -0.59
N LEU A 73 15.09 -2.23 -1.41
CA LEU A 73 15.24 -2.18 -2.87
C LEU A 73 16.08 -0.98 -3.34
N ARG A 74 16.01 0.18 -2.68
CA ARG A 74 16.82 1.37 -3.03
C ARG A 74 18.28 1.21 -2.60
N VAL A 75 18.52 0.51 -1.50
CA VAL A 75 19.89 0.12 -1.10
C VAL A 75 20.48 -0.84 -2.13
N ALA A 76 19.75 -1.90 -2.49
CA ALA A 76 20.22 -2.92 -3.44
C ALA A 76 20.37 -2.43 -4.88
N SER A 77 19.72 -1.33 -5.24
CA SER A 77 19.87 -0.65 -6.53
C SER A 77 20.91 0.49 -6.51
N SER A 78 21.56 0.73 -5.38
CA SER A 78 22.66 1.70 -5.28
C SER A 78 23.90 1.20 -6.01
N GLU A 79 24.64 2.08 -6.68
CA GLU A 79 25.97 1.78 -7.19
C GLU A 79 26.99 1.52 -6.08
N ARG A 80 26.73 2.05 -4.89
CA ARG A 80 27.55 1.86 -3.70
C ARG A 80 27.07 0.70 -2.83
N CYS A 81 26.07 -0.08 -3.27
CA CYS A 81 25.66 -1.29 -2.58
C CYS A 81 26.86 -2.25 -2.51
N PRO A 82 27.32 -2.66 -1.31
CA PRO A 82 28.51 -3.49 -1.21
C PRO A 82 28.25 -4.90 -1.74
N ALA A 83 29.29 -5.54 -2.27
CA ALA A 83 29.21 -6.91 -2.80
C ALA A 83 28.86 -7.97 -1.74
N SER A 84 28.98 -7.62 -0.45
CA SER A 84 28.53 -8.44 0.67
C SER A 84 27.02 -8.58 0.73
N VAL A 85 26.23 -7.67 0.14
CA VAL A 85 24.78 -7.80 0.02
C VAL A 85 24.45 -8.84 -1.05
N ARG A 86 24.08 -10.05 -0.61
CA ARG A 86 23.88 -11.21 -1.50
C ARG A 86 22.44 -11.39 -1.98
N ALA A 87 21.44 -10.88 -1.25
CA ALA A 87 20.05 -10.90 -1.68
C ALA A 87 19.20 -9.86 -0.94
N VAL A 88 18.02 -9.60 -1.49
CA VAL A 88 16.94 -8.82 -0.88
C VAL A 88 15.72 -9.72 -0.70
N CYS A 89 15.12 -9.71 0.48
CA CYS A 89 13.93 -10.49 0.83
C CYS A 89 12.84 -9.57 1.39
N ILE A 90 11.82 -9.25 0.62
CA ILE A 90 10.80 -8.25 0.99
C ILE A 90 9.39 -8.81 0.99
N TYR A 91 8.56 -8.32 1.93
CA TYR A 91 7.13 -8.54 1.93
C TYR A 91 6.39 -7.22 1.87
N ALA A 92 5.39 -7.10 0.99
CA ALA A 92 4.58 -5.92 0.77
C ALA A 92 5.41 -4.63 0.55
N GLY A 93 6.63 -4.77 0.03
CA GLY A 93 7.47 -3.64 -0.37
C GLY A 93 7.18 -3.25 -1.82
N ASN A 94 7.50 -2.02 -2.17
CA ASN A 94 7.07 -1.43 -3.43
C ASN A 94 8.25 -0.92 -4.25
N ASP A 95 8.14 -0.98 -5.57
CA ASP A 95 9.11 -0.45 -6.54
C ASP A 95 8.72 0.94 -7.08
N ASP A 96 7.47 1.37 -6.94
CA ASP A 96 7.00 2.67 -7.45
C ASP A 96 6.20 3.48 -6.42
N LEU A 97 6.84 4.50 -5.84
CA LEU A 97 6.24 5.32 -4.78
C LEU A 97 5.06 6.19 -5.24
N TYR A 98 4.91 6.45 -6.54
CA TYR A 98 3.77 7.21 -7.04
C TYR A 98 2.59 6.29 -7.33
N ASP A 99 2.73 5.35 -8.26
CA ASP A 99 1.64 4.49 -8.73
C ASP A 99 1.76 3.04 -8.19
N GLY A 100 1.68 2.92 -6.87
CA GLY A 100 1.84 1.63 -6.19
C GLY A 100 2.06 1.68 -4.68
N ASP A 101 1.94 2.85 -4.06
CA ASP A 101 2.11 3.07 -2.63
C ASP A 101 0.89 3.82 -2.05
N VAL A 102 0.93 4.11 -0.76
CA VAL A 102 -0.19 4.69 0.00
C VAL A 102 -0.54 6.14 -0.34
N PHE A 103 0.08 6.71 -1.37
CA PHE A 103 -0.11 8.12 -1.76
C PHE A 103 -1.05 8.28 -2.95
N PHE A 104 -0.76 7.58 -4.05
CA PHE A 104 -1.51 7.69 -5.29
C PHE A 104 -1.72 6.31 -5.91
N GLN A 105 -2.80 6.19 -6.68
CA GLN A 105 -3.00 5.08 -7.61
C GLN A 105 -3.69 5.62 -8.85
N GLY A 106 -3.19 5.29 -10.04
CA GLY A 106 -3.73 5.80 -11.29
C GLY A 106 -3.72 7.34 -11.41
N GLY A 107 -2.84 8.02 -10.67
CA GLY A 107 -2.80 9.48 -10.60
C GLY A 107 -3.86 10.12 -9.68
N VAL A 108 -4.65 9.32 -8.97
CA VAL A 108 -5.64 9.83 -8.00
C VAL A 108 -5.08 9.73 -6.59
N PRO A 109 -5.16 10.79 -5.76
CA PRO A 109 -4.69 10.74 -4.38
C PRO A 109 -5.58 9.81 -3.54
N LEU A 110 -4.94 8.91 -2.82
CA LEU A 110 -5.58 8.11 -1.79
C LEU A 110 -5.82 8.97 -0.55
N THR A 111 -6.92 8.75 0.17
CA THR A 111 -7.13 9.39 1.47
C THR A 111 -6.08 8.95 2.50
N SER A 112 -5.46 7.79 2.29
CA SER A 112 -4.31 7.32 3.08
C SER A 112 -3.09 8.23 2.96
N ALA A 113 -2.93 9.02 1.89
CA ALA A 113 -1.83 9.98 1.77
C ALA A 113 -1.82 10.95 2.95
N TYR A 114 -3.01 11.40 3.36
CA TYR A 114 -3.22 12.26 4.52
C TYR A 114 -2.93 11.51 5.82
N SER A 115 -3.65 10.40 6.08
CA SER A 115 -3.54 9.70 7.36
C SER A 115 -2.12 9.16 7.60
N TRP A 116 -1.44 8.73 6.55
CA TRP A 116 -0.06 8.24 6.59
C TRP A 116 0.96 9.35 6.84
N GLY A 117 0.82 10.51 6.18
CA GLY A 117 1.65 11.69 6.47
C GLY A 117 1.53 12.11 7.93
N MET A 118 0.30 12.14 8.45
CA MET A 118 0.01 12.47 9.86
C MET A 118 0.56 11.42 10.83
N GLN A 119 0.45 10.14 10.49
CA GLN A 119 0.98 9.05 11.31
C GLN A 119 2.52 9.11 11.38
N PHE A 120 3.20 9.37 10.26
CA PHE A 120 4.65 9.53 10.27
C PHE A 120 5.11 10.77 11.03
N MET A 121 4.38 11.88 10.96
CA MET A 121 4.64 13.04 11.83
C MET A 121 4.58 12.66 13.31
N LEU A 122 3.59 11.86 13.72
CA LEU A 122 3.50 11.35 15.09
C LEU A 122 4.67 10.41 15.44
N TYR A 123 5.09 9.54 14.52
CA TYR A 123 6.22 8.65 14.75
C TYR A 123 7.56 9.39 14.87
N MET A 124 7.76 10.42 14.06
CA MET A 124 8.95 11.27 14.11
C MET A 124 9.03 12.12 15.39
N MET A 125 7.88 12.42 16.00
CA MET A 125 7.79 13.11 17.29
C MET A 125 7.70 12.15 18.48
N ARG A 126 7.75 10.83 18.27
CA ARG A 126 7.67 9.85 19.36
C ARG A 126 8.89 9.96 20.28
N PRO A 127 8.71 9.91 21.61
CA PRO A 127 9.82 9.83 22.55
C PRO A 127 10.70 8.59 22.30
N PRO A 128 12.02 8.66 22.58
CA PRO A 128 12.90 7.49 22.54
C PRO A 128 12.55 6.48 23.64
N THR A 129 12.87 5.20 23.42
CA THR A 129 12.65 4.14 24.42
C THR A 129 13.68 4.15 25.53
N THR A 130 14.87 4.72 25.34
CA THR A 130 15.78 5.11 26.43
C THR A 130 15.73 6.62 26.65
N PRO A 131 14.89 7.11 27.59
CA PRO A 131 14.73 8.55 27.82
C PRO A 131 15.90 9.04 28.67
N ALA A 132 17.09 9.11 28.08
CA ALA A 132 18.26 9.65 28.77
C ALA A 132 18.16 11.17 28.95
N ASP A 133 17.32 11.85 28.15
CA ASP A 133 17.13 13.31 28.16
C ASP A 133 15.85 13.73 27.39
N SER A 134 14.93 14.47 28.03
CA SER A 134 13.77 15.05 27.35
C SER A 134 14.17 16.20 26.42
N ASP A 135 15.29 16.90 26.68
CA ASP A 135 15.76 18.02 25.85
C ASP A 135 16.17 17.57 24.45
N ALA A 136 16.89 16.46 24.32
CA ALA A 136 17.26 15.91 23.02
C ALA A 136 16.03 15.50 22.17
N TRP A 137 15.01 14.93 22.82
CA TRP A 137 13.73 14.61 22.18
C TRP A 137 12.98 15.87 21.74
N LEU A 138 12.88 16.88 22.63
CA LEU A 138 12.25 18.15 22.32
C LEU A 138 12.97 18.89 21.19
N ALA A 139 14.31 18.90 21.20
CA ALA A 139 15.13 19.50 20.16
C ALA A 139 14.93 18.82 18.80
N ARG A 140 14.85 17.48 18.77
CA ARG A 140 14.53 16.72 17.56
C ARG A 140 13.14 17.08 17.04
N ALA A 141 12.15 17.12 17.93
CA ALA A 141 10.80 17.52 17.56
C ALA A 141 10.82 18.92 16.98
N ASP A 142 11.40 19.90 17.70
CA ASP A 142 11.58 21.31 17.30
C ASP A 142 12.29 21.48 15.96
N ALA A 143 13.16 20.56 15.57
CA ALA A 143 13.88 20.59 14.29
C ALA A 143 13.04 20.13 13.08
N LEU A 144 11.89 19.48 13.30
CA LEU A 144 10.97 19.14 12.21
C LEU A 144 10.43 20.42 11.54
N ARG A 145 10.39 20.43 10.21
CA ARG A 145 9.97 21.58 9.40
C ARG A 145 8.81 21.23 8.48
N GLU A 146 8.90 20.07 7.85
CA GLU A 146 7.96 19.61 6.84
C GLU A 146 6.62 19.20 7.46
N ASP A 147 5.55 19.58 6.77
CA ASP A 147 4.23 19.00 6.94
C ASP A 147 4.06 17.89 5.91
N LEU A 148 4.33 16.64 6.32
CA LEU A 148 4.38 15.51 5.40
C LEU A 148 3.05 15.24 4.70
N ALA A 149 1.92 15.47 5.38
CA ALA A 149 0.61 15.27 4.78
C ALA A 149 0.37 16.27 3.65
N ALA A 150 0.66 17.56 3.87
CA ALA A 150 0.56 18.57 2.82
C ALA A 150 1.56 18.32 1.67
N LYS A 151 2.80 17.93 2.00
CA LYS A 151 3.84 17.59 1.02
C LYS A 151 3.40 16.46 0.10
N TYR A 152 3.03 15.30 0.66
CA TYR A 152 2.72 14.13 -0.17
C TYR A 152 1.50 14.35 -1.05
N ILE A 153 0.44 14.94 -0.51
CA ILE A 153 -0.78 15.24 -1.27
C ILE A 153 -0.48 16.27 -2.38
N GLY A 154 0.29 17.31 -2.07
CA GLY A 154 0.67 18.35 -3.04
C GLY A 154 1.64 17.87 -4.12
N LEU A 155 2.27 16.71 -3.95
CA LEU A 155 3.11 16.08 -4.96
C LEU A 155 2.29 15.22 -5.94
N ASN A 156 1.03 15.55 -6.21
CA ASN A 156 0.24 14.88 -7.25
C ASN A 156 0.74 15.24 -8.67
N ASN A 157 1.88 14.71 -9.06
CA ASN A 157 2.43 14.82 -10.39
C ASN A 157 3.40 13.66 -10.60
N ALA A 158 2.99 12.67 -11.41
CA ALA A 158 3.81 11.49 -11.71
C ALA A 158 5.23 11.82 -12.22
N ASN A 159 5.40 12.99 -12.85
CA ASN A 159 6.68 13.44 -13.41
C ASN A 159 7.52 14.25 -12.43
N ALA A 160 7.07 14.46 -11.19
CA ALA A 160 7.85 15.18 -10.20
C ALA A 160 9.18 14.46 -9.94
N ALA A 161 10.27 15.23 -9.87
CA ALA A 161 11.61 14.71 -9.61
C ALA A 161 11.64 13.85 -8.33
N TYR A 162 10.84 14.22 -7.32
CA TYR A 162 10.67 13.45 -6.10
C TYR A 162 10.31 11.98 -6.37
N TRP A 163 9.28 11.68 -7.18
CA TRP A 163 8.91 10.29 -7.44
C TRP A 163 9.96 9.58 -8.30
N ALA A 164 10.45 10.24 -9.35
CA ALA A 164 11.45 9.66 -10.24
C ALA A 164 12.76 9.32 -9.52
N GLU A 165 13.17 10.12 -8.53
CA GLU A 165 14.37 9.89 -7.74
C GLU A 165 14.19 8.73 -6.76
N HIS A 166 13.01 8.61 -6.16
CA HIS A 166 12.73 7.66 -5.09
C HIS A 166 12.05 6.36 -5.55
N SER A 167 11.64 6.22 -6.82
CA SER A 167 11.08 4.98 -7.40
C SER A 167 12.12 4.11 -8.12
N LEU A 168 12.03 2.79 -7.99
CA LEU A 168 12.86 1.83 -8.73
C LEU A 168 12.28 1.47 -10.10
N ARG A 169 10.96 1.68 -10.31
CA ARG A 169 10.28 1.48 -11.60
C ARG A 169 11.08 2.11 -12.74
N ASP A 170 11.17 1.38 -13.84
CA ASP A 170 11.96 1.72 -15.05
C ASP A 170 13.48 1.73 -14.87
N ARG A 171 14.00 1.38 -13.68
CA ARG A 171 15.44 1.36 -13.37
C ARG A 171 15.89 0.02 -12.79
N TYR A 172 15.20 -1.06 -13.15
CA TYR A 172 15.48 -2.40 -12.63
C TYR A 172 16.91 -2.87 -12.89
N SER A 173 17.54 -2.47 -13.99
CA SER A 173 18.95 -2.76 -14.31
C SER A 173 19.93 -2.35 -13.21
N LYS A 174 19.52 -1.43 -12.32
CA LYS A 174 20.32 -1.02 -11.16
C LYS A 174 20.37 -2.04 -10.03
N LEU A 175 19.41 -2.97 -9.93
CA LEU A 175 19.43 -4.02 -8.90
C LEU A 175 20.66 -4.91 -9.05
N ARG A 176 21.38 -5.16 -7.96
CA ARG A 176 22.68 -5.86 -8.02
C ARG A 176 22.68 -7.28 -7.49
N CYS A 177 21.58 -7.70 -6.87
CA CYS A 177 21.46 -9.01 -6.25
C CYS A 177 20.06 -9.61 -6.44
N PRO A 178 19.92 -10.93 -6.31
CA PRO A 178 18.63 -11.62 -6.39
C PRO A 178 17.59 -11.09 -5.40
N VAL A 179 16.32 -11.09 -5.81
CA VAL A 179 15.19 -10.58 -5.02
C VAL A 179 14.17 -11.68 -4.76
N LEU A 180 13.88 -11.97 -3.50
CA LEU A 180 12.66 -12.64 -3.07
C LEU A 180 11.65 -11.57 -2.66
N CYS A 181 10.52 -11.51 -3.34
CA CYS A 181 9.45 -10.56 -3.06
C CYS A 181 8.13 -11.29 -2.85
N ALA A 182 7.32 -10.79 -1.93
CA ALA A 182 6.02 -11.37 -1.64
C ALA A 182 4.99 -10.28 -1.29
N SER A 183 3.72 -10.56 -1.54
CA SER A 183 2.59 -9.77 -1.09
C SER A 183 1.39 -10.69 -0.86
N GLY A 184 0.40 -10.21 -0.13
CA GLY A 184 -0.91 -10.83 -0.09
C GLY A 184 -1.86 -10.19 -1.10
N HIS A 185 -2.84 -10.95 -1.60
CA HIS A 185 -3.96 -10.43 -2.41
C HIS A 185 -4.70 -9.29 -1.68
N PHE A 186 -4.71 -9.32 -0.36
CA PHE A 186 -5.37 -8.30 0.49
C PHE A 186 -4.38 -7.31 1.11
N GLY A 187 -3.09 -7.45 0.80
CA GLY A 187 -1.99 -6.70 1.44
C GLY A 187 -1.54 -5.43 0.70
N GLY A 188 -2.13 -5.09 -0.45
CA GLY A 188 -1.91 -3.81 -1.14
C GLY A 188 -0.78 -3.73 -2.17
N TYR A 189 0.13 -4.71 -2.24
CA TYR A 189 1.37 -4.60 -3.04
C TYR A 189 1.61 -5.76 -4.02
N THR A 190 0.53 -6.43 -4.45
CA THR A 190 0.59 -7.51 -5.47
C THR A 190 1.23 -7.04 -6.77
N ASP A 191 0.88 -5.84 -7.23
CA ASP A 191 1.35 -5.30 -8.51
C ASP A 191 2.87 -5.06 -8.51
N ALA A 192 3.47 -4.67 -7.38
CA ALA A 192 4.92 -4.53 -7.26
C ALA A 192 5.64 -5.87 -7.43
N VAL A 193 5.10 -6.96 -6.88
CA VAL A 193 5.63 -8.31 -7.07
C VAL A 193 5.61 -8.70 -8.55
N VAL A 194 4.47 -8.49 -9.22
CA VAL A 194 4.31 -8.80 -10.65
C VAL A 194 5.28 -7.98 -11.49
N ARG A 195 5.37 -6.66 -11.25
CA ARG A 195 6.28 -5.77 -11.98
C ARG A 195 7.75 -6.15 -11.79
N LEU A 196 8.18 -6.51 -10.57
CA LEU A 196 9.56 -6.95 -10.31
C LEU A 196 9.89 -8.25 -11.05
N VAL A 197 9.00 -9.26 -10.95
CA VAL A 197 9.21 -10.55 -11.63
C VAL A 197 9.25 -10.39 -13.15
N GLN A 198 8.42 -9.51 -13.71
CA GLN A 198 8.36 -9.27 -15.15
C GLN A 198 9.47 -8.35 -15.64
N GLY A 199 9.81 -7.30 -14.89
CA GLY A 199 10.67 -6.20 -15.33
C GLY A 199 12.16 -6.41 -15.10
N VAL A 200 12.55 -7.15 -14.06
CA VAL A 200 13.97 -7.43 -13.77
C VAL A 200 14.48 -8.54 -14.69
N LYS A 201 15.53 -8.29 -15.48
CA LYS A 201 15.99 -9.24 -16.51
C LYS A 201 17.39 -9.81 -16.27
N HIS A 202 18.16 -9.25 -15.35
CA HIS A 202 19.60 -9.49 -15.21
C HIS A 202 20.01 -10.09 -13.85
N VAL A 203 19.10 -10.15 -12.88
CA VAL A 203 19.23 -10.88 -11.62
C VAL A 203 17.96 -11.69 -11.36
N SER A 204 18.07 -12.80 -10.63
CA SER A 204 16.93 -13.68 -10.36
C SER A 204 15.91 -13.01 -9.45
N VAL A 205 14.62 -13.11 -9.80
CA VAL A 205 13.51 -12.64 -8.97
C VAL A 205 12.50 -13.76 -8.73
N ARG A 206 12.18 -14.01 -7.47
CA ARG A 206 11.10 -14.91 -7.07
C ARG A 206 9.99 -14.12 -6.39
N GLY A 207 8.78 -14.23 -6.92
CA GLY A 207 7.56 -13.57 -6.45
C GLY A 207 6.58 -14.56 -5.82
N LEU A 208 6.03 -14.24 -4.65
CA LEU A 208 4.97 -15.02 -3.99
C LEU A 208 3.74 -14.14 -3.75
N ILE A 209 2.56 -14.57 -4.20
CA ILE A 209 1.28 -13.89 -3.94
C ILE A 209 0.29 -14.87 -3.30
N GLY A 210 0.08 -14.76 -2.00
CA GLY A 210 -0.86 -15.61 -1.24
C GLY A 210 -2.14 -14.89 -0.82
N PRO A 211 -3.09 -15.60 -0.18
CA PRO A 211 -4.34 -15.04 0.32
C PRO A 211 -4.12 -14.30 1.66
N TRP A 212 -3.07 -13.48 1.73
CA TRP A 212 -2.62 -12.85 2.97
C TRP A 212 -3.01 -11.37 3.04
N THR A 213 -2.98 -10.84 4.25
CA THR A 213 -3.14 -9.43 4.61
C THR A 213 -1.80 -8.69 4.54
N HIS A 214 -1.74 -7.43 4.98
CA HIS A 214 -0.51 -6.65 5.12
C HIS A 214 0.38 -7.13 6.29
N GLN A 215 0.61 -8.44 6.38
CA GLN A 215 1.40 -9.14 7.39
C GLN A 215 2.17 -10.29 6.74
N TYR A 216 3.32 -10.67 7.30
CA TYR A 216 4.08 -11.80 6.77
C TYR A 216 3.22 -13.08 6.67
N PRO A 217 3.46 -13.95 5.68
CA PRO A 217 2.63 -15.14 5.39
C PRO A 217 2.31 -16.05 6.58
N HIS A 218 3.25 -16.22 7.52
CA HIS A 218 3.09 -17.06 8.70
C HIS A 218 2.43 -16.34 9.90
N LEU A 219 2.19 -15.03 9.78
CA LEU A 219 1.52 -14.19 10.78
C LEU A 219 0.20 -13.62 10.28
N SER A 220 -0.12 -13.80 9.00
CA SER A 220 -1.35 -13.26 8.43
C SER A 220 -2.57 -13.88 9.10
N THR A 221 -3.59 -13.04 9.31
CA THR A 221 -4.88 -13.47 9.85
C THR A 221 -5.71 -14.28 8.86
N SER A 222 -5.36 -14.25 7.56
CA SER A 222 -5.98 -15.05 6.51
C SER A 222 -5.00 -16.08 5.96
N GLY A 223 -5.51 -17.29 5.72
CA GLY A 223 -4.75 -18.44 5.29
C GLY A 223 -5.23 -19.06 3.97
N PRO A 224 -4.54 -20.12 3.49
CA PRO A 224 -3.47 -20.84 4.18
C PRO A 224 -2.20 -20.01 4.44
N ALA A 225 -1.60 -20.23 5.60
CA ALA A 225 -0.32 -19.61 5.97
C ALA A 225 0.82 -20.18 5.11
N GLY A 226 1.81 -19.33 4.77
CA GLY A 226 3.03 -19.73 4.08
C GLY A 226 4.27 -19.66 4.98
N ASP A 227 5.22 -20.59 4.82
CA ASP A 227 6.48 -20.56 5.58
C ASP A 227 7.48 -19.53 5.01
N TRP A 228 7.21 -18.25 5.24
CA TRP A 228 8.10 -17.17 4.81
C TRP A 228 9.52 -17.31 5.37
N VAL A 229 9.68 -17.88 6.56
CA VAL A 229 11.00 -18.02 7.19
C VAL A 229 11.82 -19.08 6.45
N ALA A 230 11.21 -20.23 6.14
CA ALA A 230 11.84 -21.26 5.33
C ALA A 230 12.12 -20.79 3.90
N GLU A 231 11.21 -20.03 3.29
CA GLU A 231 11.39 -19.44 1.95
C GLU A 231 12.58 -18.48 1.91
N VAL A 232 12.69 -17.58 2.89
CA VAL A 232 13.84 -16.68 3.04
C VAL A 232 15.13 -17.49 3.22
N HIS A 233 15.12 -18.49 4.11
CA HIS A 233 16.31 -19.32 4.33
C HIS A 233 16.74 -20.08 3.07
N ALA A 234 15.81 -20.75 2.39
CA ALA A 234 16.07 -21.47 1.15
C ALA A 234 16.59 -20.53 0.05
N TRP A 235 16.02 -19.34 -0.06
CA TRP A 235 16.49 -18.32 -1.01
C TRP A 235 17.91 -17.86 -0.72
N ILE A 236 18.27 -17.66 0.55
CA ILE A 236 19.63 -17.29 0.96
C ILE A 236 20.63 -18.40 0.59
N GLN A 237 20.28 -19.67 0.85
CA GLN A 237 21.13 -20.80 0.48
C GLN A 237 21.29 -20.91 -1.05
N ALA A 238 20.19 -20.75 -1.79
CA ALA A 238 20.21 -20.75 -3.25
C ALA A 238 21.03 -19.58 -3.81
N ALA A 239 20.93 -18.38 -3.23
CA ALA A 239 21.67 -17.18 -3.64
C ALA A 239 23.20 -17.36 -3.59
N ASN A 240 23.70 -18.25 -2.74
CA ASN A 240 25.12 -18.58 -2.62
C ASN A 240 25.62 -19.59 -3.67
N ALA A 241 24.75 -20.23 -4.44
CA ALA A 241 25.11 -21.19 -5.49
C ALA A 241 25.34 -20.49 -6.85
N PRO A 242 26.10 -21.10 -7.80
CA PRO A 242 26.21 -20.60 -9.18
C PRO A 242 24.82 -20.50 -9.83
N GLN A 243 24.40 -19.29 -10.18
CA GLN A 243 23.03 -18.99 -10.60
C GLN A 243 22.81 -19.28 -12.09
N VAL A 244 21.76 -20.06 -12.41
CA VAL A 244 21.01 -19.87 -13.66
C VAL A 244 19.97 -18.78 -13.37
N GLN A 245 19.95 -17.70 -14.16
CA GLN A 245 18.95 -16.66 -14.00
C GLN A 245 17.55 -17.23 -14.26
N ARG A 246 16.68 -17.20 -13.25
CA ARG A 246 15.29 -17.65 -13.40
C ARG A 246 14.36 -16.75 -12.61
N ASN A 247 13.42 -16.13 -13.31
CA ASN A 247 12.31 -15.44 -12.68
C ASN A 247 11.15 -16.40 -12.49
N GLU A 248 10.47 -16.28 -11.36
CA GLU A 248 9.35 -17.14 -10.99
C GLU A 248 8.29 -16.32 -10.27
N LEU A 249 7.02 -16.55 -10.61
CA LEU A 249 5.87 -16.07 -9.86
C LEU A 249 5.05 -17.27 -9.40
N LEU A 250 4.90 -17.43 -8.09
CA LEU A 250 3.88 -18.30 -7.51
C LEU A 250 2.72 -17.47 -7.00
N THR A 251 1.49 -17.92 -7.27
CA THR A 251 0.29 -17.31 -6.71
C THR A 251 -0.69 -18.36 -6.22
N TYR A 252 -1.45 -18.01 -5.19
CA TYR A 252 -2.55 -18.82 -4.69
C TYR A 252 -3.82 -18.46 -5.44
N VAL A 253 -4.39 -19.43 -6.16
CA VAL A 253 -5.70 -19.34 -6.78
C VAL A 253 -6.73 -19.66 -5.72
N MET A 254 -7.49 -18.64 -5.31
CA MET A 254 -8.59 -18.79 -4.35
C MET A 254 -9.79 -19.44 -5.04
N ASP A 255 -10.43 -20.44 -4.43
CA ASP A 255 -11.56 -21.14 -5.06
C ASP A 255 -12.80 -20.25 -5.24
N GLN A 256 -12.87 -19.15 -4.51
CA GLN A 256 -13.88 -18.11 -4.60
C GLN A 256 -13.33 -16.81 -4.01
N ALA A 257 -13.92 -15.67 -4.37
CA ALA A 257 -13.61 -14.41 -3.73
C ALA A 257 -14.11 -14.37 -2.28
N ALA A 258 -13.35 -13.71 -1.41
CA ALA A 258 -13.77 -13.44 -0.05
C ALA A 258 -14.85 -12.35 -0.04
N GLU A 259 -15.80 -12.47 0.89
CA GLU A 259 -16.88 -11.51 1.10
C GLU A 259 -17.04 -11.20 2.58
N GLY A 260 -17.28 -9.93 2.90
CA GLY A 260 -17.64 -9.47 4.23
C GLY A 260 -16.68 -8.41 4.78
N PRO A 261 -17.09 -7.61 5.76
CA PRO A 261 -16.25 -6.55 6.31
C PRO A 261 -15.02 -7.10 7.05
N GLY A 262 -15.12 -8.28 7.64
CA GLY A 262 -13.99 -8.99 8.24
C GLY A 262 -13.36 -10.01 7.28
N ILE A 263 -12.03 -10.07 7.23
CA ILE A 263 -11.35 -11.03 6.36
C ILE A 263 -11.50 -12.47 6.87
N PRO A 264 -11.80 -13.46 6.00
CA PRO A 264 -11.86 -14.86 6.40
C PRO A 264 -10.51 -15.35 6.92
N SER A 265 -10.54 -16.17 7.99
CA SER A 265 -9.31 -16.73 8.56
C SER A 265 -8.63 -17.78 7.68
N SER A 266 -9.36 -18.34 6.72
CA SER A 266 -8.85 -19.27 5.71
C SER A 266 -9.70 -19.20 4.45
N ILE A 267 -9.04 -19.24 3.30
CA ILE A 267 -9.69 -19.25 1.98
C ILE A 267 -9.24 -20.52 1.25
N PRO A 268 -10.17 -21.39 0.83
CA PRO A 268 -9.84 -22.56 0.00
C PRO A 268 -9.22 -22.17 -1.33
N GLY A 269 -8.43 -23.06 -1.91
CA GLY A 269 -7.65 -22.78 -3.11
C GLY A 269 -6.41 -23.64 -3.23
N HIS A 270 -5.57 -23.30 -4.20
CA HIS A 270 -4.35 -24.05 -4.49
C HIS A 270 -3.25 -23.14 -5.05
N TRP A 271 -1.99 -23.57 -4.88
CA TRP A 271 -0.84 -22.83 -5.39
C TRP A 271 -0.52 -23.21 -6.84
N VAL A 272 -0.25 -22.19 -7.65
CA VAL A 272 0.22 -22.35 -9.02
C VAL A 272 1.46 -21.51 -9.28
N GLN A 273 2.32 -22.01 -10.16
CA GLN A 273 3.37 -21.23 -10.79
C GLN A 273 2.81 -20.60 -12.07
N VAL A 274 2.94 -19.27 -12.18
CA VAL A 274 2.61 -18.52 -13.41
C VAL A 274 3.84 -18.52 -14.31
N ARG A 275 3.68 -18.99 -15.55
CA ARG A 275 4.74 -18.95 -16.57
C ARG A 275 4.49 -17.78 -17.52
N SER A 276 5.53 -16.99 -17.79
CA SER A 276 5.46 -15.93 -18.81
C SER A 276 5.22 -16.55 -20.18
N THR A 277 4.32 -15.97 -20.97
CA THR A 277 4.13 -16.32 -22.36
C THR A 277 5.48 -16.24 -23.10
N GLY A 278 5.90 -17.36 -23.70
CA GLY A 278 7.17 -17.45 -24.45
C GLY A 278 8.17 -18.52 -23.96
N VAL A 279 7.94 -19.19 -22.83
CA VAL A 279 8.72 -20.38 -22.41
C VAL A 279 7.87 -21.64 -22.59
N SER A 280 7.68 -22.03 -23.85
CA SER A 280 7.15 -23.36 -24.17
C SER A 280 8.23 -24.40 -23.87
N SER A 281 8.12 -25.09 -22.74
CA SER A 281 8.65 -26.43 -22.63
C SER A 281 7.54 -27.38 -23.08
N ALA A 282 7.57 -27.81 -24.34
CA ALA A 282 6.69 -28.86 -24.81
C ALA A 282 6.80 -30.08 -23.88
N SER A 283 5.65 -30.65 -23.49
CA SER A 283 5.45 -31.92 -22.77
C SER A 283 5.19 -31.92 -21.25
N ASP A 284 4.56 -30.90 -20.67
CA ASP A 284 4.05 -31.02 -19.29
C ASP A 284 2.52 -31.16 -19.29
N SER A 285 2.02 -32.39 -19.10
CA SER A 285 0.57 -32.69 -19.08
C SER A 285 -0.17 -32.12 -17.87
N SER A 286 0.55 -31.50 -16.91
CA SER A 286 -0.02 -30.84 -15.73
C SER A 286 -0.38 -29.38 -15.96
N MET A 287 -0.12 -28.86 -17.17
CA MET A 287 -0.24 -27.45 -17.52
C MET A 287 -1.68 -27.06 -17.83
N GLN A 288 -2.13 -25.98 -17.21
CA GLN A 288 -3.45 -25.39 -17.41
C GLN A 288 -3.30 -23.97 -17.98
N VAL A 289 -4.33 -23.49 -18.67
CA VAL A 289 -4.40 -22.12 -19.18
C VAL A 289 -5.50 -21.40 -18.40
N SER A 290 -5.18 -20.24 -17.82
CA SER A 290 -6.19 -19.42 -17.15
C SER A 290 -7.22 -18.91 -18.16
N THR A 291 -8.43 -18.67 -17.69
CA THR A 291 -9.51 -18.15 -18.52
C THR A 291 -9.26 -16.66 -18.80
N PRO A 292 -9.24 -16.23 -20.08
CA PRO A 292 -9.18 -14.82 -20.41
C PRO A 292 -10.52 -14.12 -20.13
N ILE A 293 -10.50 -12.80 -20.02
CA ILE A 293 -11.71 -11.95 -20.02
C ILE A 293 -11.65 -11.09 -21.27
N SER A 294 -12.77 -10.99 -21.98
CA SER A 294 -12.94 -10.07 -23.10
C SER A 294 -14.37 -9.55 -23.12
N MET A 295 -14.63 -8.52 -22.32
CA MET A 295 -15.91 -7.79 -22.35
C MET A 295 -15.75 -6.61 -23.29
N GLU A 296 -16.60 -6.51 -24.31
CA GLU A 296 -16.70 -5.35 -25.18
C GLU A 296 -18.16 -4.87 -25.22
N LEU A 297 -18.38 -3.56 -25.14
CA LEU A 297 -19.71 -3.00 -25.29
C LEU A 297 -19.89 -2.39 -26.66
N VAL A 298 -21.04 -2.70 -27.25
CA VAL A 298 -21.46 -2.12 -28.52
C VAL A 298 -22.15 -0.78 -28.25
N GLY A 299 -21.48 0.30 -28.66
CA GLY A 299 -22.02 1.66 -28.61
C GLY A 299 -21.56 2.46 -27.38
N PRO A 300 -22.02 3.73 -27.27
CA PRO A 300 -21.60 4.61 -26.20
C PRO A 300 -22.08 4.16 -24.81
N VAL A 301 -21.24 4.35 -23.80
CA VAL A 301 -21.53 4.07 -22.39
C VAL A 301 -21.46 5.37 -21.61
N ALA A 302 -22.52 5.70 -20.87
CA ALA A 302 -22.54 6.83 -19.95
C ALA A 302 -22.23 6.34 -18.53
N VAL A 303 -21.21 6.93 -17.90
CA VAL A 303 -20.90 6.74 -16.48
C VAL A 303 -21.37 7.95 -15.72
N GLU A 304 -22.31 7.77 -14.80
CA GLU A 304 -22.96 8.87 -14.08
C GLU A 304 -22.55 8.90 -12.61
N ALA A 305 -22.21 10.08 -12.09
CA ALA A 305 -22.03 10.32 -10.67
C ALA A 305 -23.37 10.59 -10.00
N SER A 306 -23.59 10.01 -8.82
CA SER A 306 -24.77 10.30 -8.01
C SER A 306 -24.66 11.72 -7.42
N PRO A 307 -25.75 12.51 -7.45
CA PRO A 307 -25.74 13.88 -6.92
C PRO A 307 -25.87 13.95 -5.40
N ARG A 308 -25.99 12.82 -4.70
CA ARG A 308 -26.29 12.74 -3.25
C ARG A 308 -25.43 11.74 -2.49
N GLU A 309 -24.85 10.76 -3.17
CA GLU A 309 -24.07 9.69 -2.54
C GLU A 309 -22.81 9.44 -3.36
N LEU A 310 -21.68 9.24 -2.70
CA LEU A 310 -20.46 8.79 -3.37
C LEU A 310 -20.44 7.26 -3.45
N CYS A 311 -19.99 6.73 -4.59
CA CYS A 311 -19.69 5.32 -4.73
C CYS A 311 -18.39 4.97 -3.96
N GLY A 312 -18.30 3.75 -3.45
CA GLY A 312 -17.08 3.18 -2.86
C GLY A 312 -17.17 2.86 -1.38
N GLY A 313 -18.33 3.10 -0.76
CA GLY A 313 -18.56 2.85 0.66
C GLY A 313 -18.31 1.39 1.05
N ALA A 314 -18.52 0.43 0.15
CA ALA A 314 -18.25 -0.99 0.38
C ALA A 314 -16.79 -1.40 0.04
N GLY A 315 -15.93 -0.46 -0.36
CA GLY A 315 -14.60 -0.73 -0.90
C GLY A 315 -13.52 -1.14 0.10
N GLY A 316 -13.76 -1.05 1.41
CA GLY A 316 -12.75 -1.31 2.45
C GLY A 316 -11.55 -0.34 2.40
N GLU A 317 -10.49 -0.62 3.16
CA GLU A 317 -9.22 0.12 3.06
C GLU A 317 -8.42 -0.27 1.81
N TRP A 318 -7.43 0.56 1.41
CA TRP A 318 -6.56 0.30 0.26
C TRP A 318 -5.76 -1.01 0.39
N PHE A 319 -5.38 -1.36 1.62
CA PHE A 319 -4.98 -2.70 2.02
C PHE A 319 -5.61 -3.06 3.37
N SER A 320 -5.79 -4.36 3.62
CA SER A 320 -6.27 -4.86 4.91
C SER A 320 -5.09 -5.16 5.84
N TRP A 321 -5.16 -4.65 7.06
CA TRP A 321 -4.31 -5.07 8.19
C TRP A 321 -4.71 -6.46 8.69
N GLY A 322 -5.88 -6.94 8.29
CA GLY A 322 -6.47 -8.18 8.77
C GLY A 322 -7.03 -8.07 10.17
N MET A 323 -7.38 -6.85 10.60
CA MET A 323 -7.91 -6.56 11.92
C MET A 323 -9.16 -5.70 11.81
N GLY A 324 -10.24 -6.11 12.48
CA GLY A 324 -11.51 -5.41 12.39
C GLY A 324 -12.15 -5.56 11.00
N ASP A 325 -12.97 -4.57 10.65
CA ASP A 325 -13.88 -4.58 9.52
C ASP A 325 -13.31 -3.79 8.30
N ASP A 326 -12.01 -3.94 8.03
CA ASP A 326 -11.27 -3.16 7.04
C ASP A 326 -11.28 -3.74 5.60
N PHE A 327 -11.97 -4.87 5.41
CA PHE A 327 -12.05 -5.59 4.13
C PHE A 327 -13.25 -5.13 3.28
N ALA A 328 -13.22 -5.44 1.99
CA ALA A 328 -14.33 -5.14 1.09
C ALA A 328 -15.56 -5.95 1.45
N SER A 329 -16.68 -5.28 1.67
CA SER A 329 -17.97 -5.92 1.91
C SER A 329 -18.70 -6.23 0.60
N ASP A 330 -19.93 -6.75 0.69
CA ASP A 330 -20.83 -6.85 -0.45
C ASP A 330 -20.93 -5.50 -1.18
N GLN A 331 -20.70 -5.54 -2.48
CA GLN A 331 -20.64 -4.40 -3.39
C GLN A 331 -22.01 -3.98 -3.90
N SER A 332 -23.09 -4.70 -3.58
CA SER A 332 -24.45 -4.44 -4.09
C SER A 332 -24.90 -2.98 -3.92
N ARG A 333 -24.53 -2.31 -2.83
CA ARG A 333 -24.83 -0.87 -2.65
C ARG A 333 -24.04 0.02 -3.61
N ASP A 334 -22.74 -0.24 -3.76
CA ASP A 334 -21.89 0.54 -4.68
C ASP A 334 -22.28 0.29 -6.15
N ASP A 335 -22.81 -0.90 -6.46
CA ASP A 335 -23.30 -1.25 -7.80
C ASP A 335 -24.54 -0.41 -8.20
N LEU A 336 -25.36 0.02 -7.23
CA LEU A 336 -26.47 0.96 -7.48
C LEU A 336 -25.98 2.39 -7.79
N LEU A 337 -24.74 2.71 -7.45
CA LEU A 337 -24.10 4.01 -7.65
C LEU A 337 -23.11 4.00 -8.83
N ALA A 338 -23.12 2.92 -9.63
CA ALA A 338 -22.18 2.69 -10.72
C ALA A 338 -22.90 2.23 -12.00
N THR A 339 -22.30 2.51 -13.15
CA THR A 339 -22.73 1.93 -14.42
C THR A 339 -22.22 0.50 -14.50
N CYS A 340 -23.14 -0.46 -14.36
CA CYS A 340 -22.83 -1.89 -14.36
C CYS A 340 -23.05 -2.53 -15.73
N ILE A 341 -22.06 -3.29 -16.17
CA ILE A 341 -22.09 -4.14 -17.36
C ILE A 341 -21.87 -5.57 -16.91
N GLU A 342 -22.72 -6.48 -17.36
CA GLU A 342 -22.75 -7.84 -16.86
C GLU A 342 -22.88 -8.83 -18.01
N GLU A 343 -22.11 -9.92 -17.91
CA GLU A 343 -22.20 -11.04 -18.86
C GLU A 343 -23.34 -12.01 -18.47
N GLU A 344 -23.64 -12.94 -19.38
CA GLU A 344 -24.50 -14.08 -19.05
C GLU A 344 -23.86 -14.96 -17.96
N PRO A 345 -24.65 -15.74 -17.20
CA PRO A 345 -24.11 -16.62 -16.19
C PRO A 345 -23.10 -17.58 -16.80
N LEU A 346 -21.98 -17.75 -16.11
CA LEU A 346 -20.92 -18.66 -16.50
C LEU A 346 -21.48 -20.09 -16.60
N THR A 347 -21.36 -20.72 -17.77
CA THR A 347 -21.83 -22.10 -17.97
C THR A 347 -20.92 -23.14 -17.31
N ALA A 348 -19.69 -22.75 -16.97
CA ALA A 348 -18.69 -23.56 -16.27
C ALA A 348 -17.86 -22.66 -15.35
N ALA A 349 -17.22 -23.23 -14.33
CA ALA A 349 -16.30 -22.48 -13.50
C ALA A 349 -15.09 -21.99 -14.32
N VAL A 350 -14.60 -20.79 -14.02
CA VAL A 350 -13.46 -20.16 -14.70
C VAL A 350 -12.37 -19.84 -13.70
N THR A 351 -11.11 -19.87 -14.12
CA THR A 351 -9.96 -19.53 -13.28
C THR A 351 -9.27 -18.31 -13.87
N LEU A 352 -9.38 -17.18 -13.18
CA LEU A 352 -8.84 -15.90 -13.59
C LEU A 352 -7.49 -15.68 -12.91
N VAL A 353 -6.41 -15.55 -13.69
CA VAL A 353 -5.06 -15.28 -13.17
C VAL A 353 -4.41 -14.22 -14.04
N GLY A 354 -4.07 -13.08 -13.43
CA GLY A 354 -3.41 -11.98 -14.10
C GLY A 354 -3.96 -10.61 -13.69
N ARG A 355 -3.68 -9.59 -14.50
CA ARG A 355 -4.05 -8.21 -14.22
C ARG A 355 -5.03 -7.70 -15.28
N PRO A 356 -6.34 -7.59 -14.97
CA PRO A 356 -7.31 -7.06 -15.92
C PRO A 356 -7.02 -5.59 -16.24
N THR A 357 -7.36 -5.15 -17.44
CA THR A 357 -7.22 -3.76 -17.87
C THR A 357 -8.50 -3.31 -18.55
N PHE A 358 -9.09 -2.23 -18.03
CA PHE A 358 -10.19 -1.54 -18.71
C PHE A 358 -9.63 -0.45 -19.61
N ARG A 359 -10.18 -0.30 -20.81
CA ARG A 359 -9.82 0.72 -21.79
C ARG A 359 -11.07 1.28 -22.45
N ALA A 360 -11.10 2.59 -22.65
CA ALA A 360 -12.19 3.28 -23.34
C ALA A 360 -11.69 4.51 -24.08
N SER A 361 -12.32 4.83 -25.20
CA SER A 361 -12.26 6.14 -25.86
C SER A 361 -13.16 7.13 -25.11
N LEU A 362 -12.70 8.37 -24.90
CA LEU A 362 -13.44 9.43 -24.22
C LEU A 362 -14.19 10.31 -25.23
N LEU A 363 -15.50 10.49 -25.07
CA LEU A 363 -16.36 11.23 -26.02
C LEU A 363 -16.57 12.71 -25.65
N GLY A 364 -15.81 13.25 -24.69
CA GLY A 364 -15.86 14.65 -24.26
C GLY A 364 -14.47 15.16 -23.88
N LYS A 365 -14.20 16.44 -24.14
CA LYS A 365 -12.87 17.05 -23.93
C LYS A 365 -12.74 17.82 -22.62
N ASP A 366 -13.85 18.07 -21.93
CA ASP A 366 -13.89 18.99 -20.79
C ASP A 366 -13.99 18.28 -19.44
N PHE A 367 -14.13 16.95 -19.42
CA PHE A 367 -14.22 16.17 -18.18
C PHE A 367 -12.85 16.09 -17.50
N GLU A 368 -12.83 16.34 -16.20
CA GLU A 368 -11.65 16.20 -15.35
C GLU A 368 -12.09 15.55 -14.03
N GLY A 369 -11.43 14.46 -13.63
CA GLY A 369 -11.84 13.71 -12.46
C GLY A 369 -11.16 12.35 -12.37
N LEU A 370 -11.86 11.35 -11.85
CA LEU A 370 -11.42 9.96 -11.85
C LEU A 370 -12.41 9.06 -12.59
N LEU A 371 -11.91 7.95 -13.11
CA LEU A 371 -12.70 6.80 -13.51
C LEU A 371 -12.25 5.60 -12.70
N ALA A 372 -13.15 5.06 -11.88
CA ALA A 372 -12.97 3.81 -11.16
C ALA A 372 -13.61 2.66 -11.94
N ALA A 373 -12.92 1.53 -11.98
CA ALA A 373 -13.42 0.30 -12.56
C ALA A 373 -13.30 -0.84 -11.54
N ARG A 374 -14.40 -1.57 -11.32
CA ARG A 374 -14.46 -2.74 -10.46
C ARG A 374 -14.84 -3.96 -11.28
N LEU A 375 -14.09 -5.05 -11.12
CA LEU A 375 -14.46 -6.37 -11.61
C LEU A 375 -15.04 -7.17 -10.46
N LEU A 376 -16.24 -7.70 -10.66
CA LEU A 376 -17.08 -8.29 -9.63
C LEU A 376 -17.50 -9.71 -10.02
N ASP A 377 -17.64 -10.57 -9.01
CA ASP A 377 -18.31 -11.87 -9.07
C ASP A 377 -19.69 -11.73 -8.43
N VAL A 378 -20.74 -11.85 -9.24
CA VAL A 378 -22.13 -11.75 -8.80
C VAL A 378 -22.72 -13.15 -8.69
N ALA A 379 -23.07 -13.52 -7.46
CA ALA A 379 -23.66 -14.82 -7.15
C ALA A 379 -25.12 -14.92 -7.62
N PRO A 380 -25.68 -16.14 -7.77
CA PRO A 380 -27.08 -16.35 -8.17
C PRO A 380 -28.11 -15.71 -7.23
N ASP A 381 -27.74 -15.47 -5.97
CA ASP A 381 -28.58 -14.79 -4.97
C ASP A 381 -28.48 -13.25 -5.03
N GLY A 382 -27.60 -12.71 -5.89
CA GLY A 382 -27.37 -11.28 -6.08
C GLY A 382 -26.23 -10.69 -5.27
N ALA A 383 -25.56 -11.46 -4.39
CA ALA A 383 -24.40 -10.98 -3.65
C ALA A 383 -23.27 -10.60 -4.61
N SER A 384 -22.66 -9.42 -4.44
CA SER A 384 -21.66 -8.87 -5.37
C SER A 384 -20.29 -8.78 -4.69
N ARG A 385 -19.35 -9.60 -5.14
CA ARG A 385 -18.01 -9.73 -4.54
C ARG A 385 -16.96 -9.05 -5.40
N ARG A 386 -16.13 -8.20 -4.79
CA ARG A 386 -15.05 -7.51 -5.53
C ARG A 386 -13.89 -8.46 -5.81
N LEU A 387 -13.70 -8.81 -7.09
CA LEU A 387 -12.54 -9.58 -7.56
C LEU A 387 -11.32 -8.68 -7.70
N SER A 388 -11.49 -7.57 -8.40
CA SER A 388 -10.43 -6.59 -8.64
C SER A 388 -11.00 -5.20 -8.80
N TRP A 389 -10.13 -4.20 -8.75
CA TRP A 389 -10.49 -2.81 -8.96
C TRP A 389 -9.28 -2.00 -9.40
N GLY A 390 -9.53 -0.82 -9.97
CA GLY A 390 -8.52 0.15 -10.37
C GLY A 390 -9.15 1.52 -10.52
N VAL A 391 -8.30 2.55 -10.54
CA VAL A 391 -8.72 3.93 -10.82
C VAL A 391 -7.75 4.55 -11.80
N SER A 392 -8.20 5.55 -12.54
CA SER A 392 -7.34 6.40 -13.37
C SER A 392 -7.86 7.83 -13.32
N ALA A 393 -6.96 8.79 -13.16
CA ALA A 393 -7.28 10.20 -13.32
C ALA A 393 -7.56 10.48 -14.80
N VAL A 394 -8.67 11.15 -15.06
CA VAL A 394 -9.04 11.63 -16.40
C VAL A 394 -8.82 13.13 -16.43
N ARG A 395 -8.10 13.61 -17.44
CA ARG A 395 -7.83 15.04 -17.63
C ARG A 395 -8.58 15.58 -18.83
N ALA A 396 -8.87 16.88 -18.78
CA ALA A 396 -9.41 17.57 -19.93
C ALA A 396 -8.48 17.41 -21.15
N GLY A 397 -9.05 16.97 -22.27
CA GLY A 397 -8.35 16.70 -23.52
C GLY A 397 -7.80 15.28 -23.69
N ASP A 398 -7.90 14.41 -22.68
CA ASP A 398 -7.58 12.99 -22.87
C ASP A 398 -8.54 12.37 -23.90
N GLU A 399 -8.00 11.57 -24.83
CA GLU A 399 -8.80 10.85 -25.84
C GLU A 399 -9.09 9.40 -25.43
N ILE A 400 -8.25 8.83 -24.57
CA ILE A 400 -8.30 7.43 -24.16
C ILE A 400 -8.03 7.35 -22.67
N CYS A 401 -8.89 6.64 -21.95
CA CYS A 401 -8.66 6.27 -20.56
C CYS A 401 -8.29 4.79 -20.48
N VAL A 402 -7.23 4.49 -19.73
CA VAL A 402 -6.83 3.13 -19.37
C VAL A 402 -6.85 3.04 -17.86
N VAL A 403 -7.57 2.05 -17.34
CA VAL A 403 -7.65 1.74 -15.91
C VAL A 403 -7.09 0.33 -15.71
N PRO A 404 -5.82 0.20 -15.30
CA PRO A 404 -5.27 -1.09 -14.87
C PRO A 404 -5.91 -1.49 -13.55
N LEU A 405 -6.53 -2.67 -13.51
CA LEU A 405 -7.06 -3.24 -12.27
C LEU A 405 -5.91 -3.96 -11.52
N ARG A 406 -6.14 -4.34 -10.27
CA ARG A 406 -5.16 -5.10 -9.47
C ARG A 406 -5.02 -6.54 -9.95
N PHE A 407 -3.85 -7.13 -9.72
CA PHE A 407 -3.62 -8.56 -9.98
C PHE A 407 -4.61 -9.45 -9.20
N ILE A 408 -5.15 -10.47 -9.85
CA ILE A 408 -6.03 -11.49 -9.27
C ILE A 408 -5.56 -12.91 -9.57
N ALA A 409 -5.89 -13.83 -8.66
CA ALA A 409 -5.81 -15.27 -8.88
C ALA A 409 -7.00 -15.92 -8.15
N VAL A 410 -8.08 -16.20 -8.87
CA VAL A 410 -9.35 -16.63 -8.30
C VAL A 410 -10.14 -17.52 -9.26
N SER A 411 -10.85 -18.50 -8.72
CA SER A 411 -11.85 -19.28 -9.45
C SER A 411 -13.23 -18.69 -9.20
N VAL A 412 -14.03 -18.57 -10.27
CA VAL A 412 -15.42 -18.10 -10.21
C VAL A 412 -16.34 -19.27 -10.57
N PRO A 413 -17.32 -19.64 -9.73
CA PRO A 413 -18.16 -20.80 -9.97
C PRO A 413 -19.08 -20.68 -11.18
N ALA A 414 -19.53 -21.81 -11.72
CA ALA A 414 -20.61 -21.84 -12.70
C ALA A 414 -21.90 -21.27 -12.10
N GLY A 415 -22.70 -20.59 -12.92
CA GLY A 415 -23.95 -19.94 -12.54
C GLY A 415 -23.78 -18.52 -11.98
N HIS A 416 -22.55 -18.12 -11.63
CA HIS A 416 -22.22 -16.74 -11.29
C HIS A 416 -22.05 -15.88 -12.54
N ARG A 417 -22.03 -14.56 -12.36
CA ARG A 417 -21.82 -13.59 -13.45
C ARG A 417 -20.60 -12.73 -13.17
N LEU A 418 -19.82 -12.45 -14.21
CA LEU A 418 -18.79 -11.42 -14.15
C LEU A 418 -19.44 -10.07 -14.46
N ARG A 419 -19.19 -9.07 -13.59
CA ARG A 419 -19.69 -7.71 -13.76
C ARG A 419 -18.54 -6.71 -13.74
N LEU A 420 -18.54 -5.80 -14.71
CA LEU A 420 -17.76 -4.56 -14.69
C LEU A 420 -18.64 -3.44 -14.15
N ALA A 421 -18.23 -2.78 -13.07
CA ALA A 421 -18.89 -1.58 -12.56
C ALA A 421 -17.97 -0.37 -12.71
N LEU A 422 -18.47 0.68 -13.35
CA LEU A 422 -17.76 1.94 -13.60
C LEU A 422 -18.37 3.06 -12.74
N SER A 423 -17.53 3.83 -12.06
CA SER A 423 -17.98 4.98 -11.26
C SER A 423 -17.01 6.16 -11.38
N LEU A 424 -17.52 7.36 -11.11
CA LEU A 424 -16.72 8.60 -11.10
C LEU A 424 -16.23 8.99 -9.70
N ASP A 425 -16.53 8.16 -8.70
CA ASP A 425 -16.08 8.28 -7.32
C ASP A 425 -15.74 6.91 -6.75
N TYR A 426 -14.80 6.88 -5.80
CA TYR A 426 -14.47 5.69 -5.01
C TYR A 426 -14.05 6.06 -3.58
N PHE A 427 -14.91 6.80 -2.90
CA PHE A 427 -14.72 7.29 -1.53
C PHE A 427 -15.18 6.23 -0.52
N PRO A 428 -14.47 6.02 0.62
CA PRO A 428 -13.39 6.84 1.17
C PRO A 428 -11.99 6.46 0.73
N MET A 429 -11.80 5.51 -0.18
CA MET A 429 -10.45 5.08 -0.57
C MET A 429 -9.67 6.20 -1.27
N PHE A 430 -10.34 6.95 -2.15
CA PHE A 430 -9.81 8.09 -2.87
C PHE A 430 -10.52 9.38 -2.45
N PHE A 431 -9.82 10.51 -2.60
CA PHE A 431 -10.49 11.81 -2.52
C PHE A 431 -11.51 11.90 -3.67
N PRO A 432 -12.77 12.29 -3.39
CA PRO A 432 -13.79 12.46 -4.42
C PRO A 432 -13.46 13.70 -5.26
N THR A 433 -13.97 13.74 -6.48
CA THR A 433 -13.80 14.89 -7.39
C THR A 433 -15.10 15.70 -7.46
N PRO A 434 -15.11 17.01 -7.20
CA PRO A 434 -16.30 17.86 -7.19
C PRO A 434 -17.03 17.87 -8.53
N HIS A 435 -18.23 17.30 -8.57
CA HIS A 435 -19.10 17.35 -9.74
C HIS A 435 -20.03 18.56 -9.69
N ALA A 436 -19.44 19.75 -9.82
CA ALA A 436 -20.17 21.00 -9.60
C ALA A 436 -20.99 21.45 -10.83
N ARG A 437 -20.73 20.94 -12.04
CA ARG A 437 -21.60 21.11 -13.22
C ARG A 437 -22.32 19.79 -13.52
N ALA A 438 -23.54 19.88 -14.05
CA ALA A 438 -24.26 18.69 -14.52
C ALA A 438 -23.48 17.91 -15.61
N ALA A 439 -22.66 18.61 -16.42
CA ALA A 439 -21.80 17.99 -17.42
C ALA A 439 -20.62 17.22 -16.82
N ASP A 440 -20.13 17.60 -15.62
CA ASP A 440 -19.05 16.89 -14.93
C ASP A 440 -19.57 15.61 -14.24
N ARG A 441 -20.90 15.42 -14.17
CA ARG A 441 -21.53 14.24 -13.56
C ARG A 441 -21.66 13.08 -14.53
N VAL A 442 -21.35 13.27 -15.82
CA VAL A 442 -21.54 12.22 -16.83
C VAL A 442 -20.29 12.13 -17.71
N LEU A 443 -19.63 10.99 -17.67
CA LEU A 443 -18.54 10.66 -18.58
C LEU A 443 -19.07 9.75 -19.70
N GLN A 444 -18.95 10.22 -20.93
CA GLN A 444 -19.34 9.46 -22.13
C GLN A 444 -18.12 8.70 -22.67
N LEU A 445 -18.29 7.40 -22.85
CA LEU A 445 -17.25 6.46 -23.29
C LEU A 445 -17.67 5.77 -24.60
N ALA A 446 -16.69 5.42 -25.43
CA ALA A 446 -16.84 4.54 -26.60
C ALA A 446 -15.71 3.51 -26.62
N ASP A 447 -15.82 2.53 -27.52
CA ASP A 447 -14.80 1.48 -27.73
C ASP A 447 -14.34 0.84 -26.41
N THR A 448 -15.31 0.58 -25.54
CA THR A 448 -15.05 0.17 -24.17
C THR A 448 -14.74 -1.31 -24.12
N SER A 449 -13.66 -1.66 -23.43
CA SER A 449 -13.20 -3.03 -23.29
C SER A 449 -12.63 -3.31 -21.90
N LEU A 450 -12.91 -4.49 -21.36
CA LEU A 450 -12.19 -5.07 -20.23
C LEU A 450 -11.50 -6.33 -20.70
N GLN A 451 -10.17 -6.35 -20.57
CA GLN A 451 -9.33 -7.45 -21.06
C GLN A 451 -8.52 -8.06 -19.92
N LEU A 452 -8.47 -9.39 -19.88
CA LEU A 452 -7.51 -10.17 -19.10
C LEU A 452 -6.91 -11.23 -20.03
N GLU A 453 -5.61 -11.16 -20.26
CA GLU A 453 -4.92 -12.16 -21.07
C GLU A 453 -4.81 -13.49 -20.32
N ALA A 454 -5.01 -14.58 -21.05
CA ALA A 454 -4.75 -15.92 -20.53
C ALA A 454 -3.25 -16.10 -20.26
N CYS A 455 -2.92 -16.81 -19.19
CA CYS A 455 -1.57 -17.21 -18.86
C CYS A 455 -1.48 -18.70 -18.57
N GLU A 456 -0.29 -19.24 -18.75
CA GLU A 456 0.00 -20.64 -18.44
C GLU A 456 0.29 -20.79 -16.95
N VAL A 457 -0.44 -21.71 -16.32
CA VAL A 457 -0.30 -22.03 -14.89
C VAL A 457 0.00 -23.51 -14.72
N ALA A 458 0.87 -23.83 -13.78
CA ALA A 458 1.20 -25.20 -13.42
C ALA A 458 1.07 -25.38 -11.90
N PRO A 459 0.46 -26.46 -11.40
CA PRO A 459 0.40 -26.75 -9.98
C PRO A 459 1.78 -26.73 -9.35
N ARG A 460 1.93 -25.97 -8.26
CA ARG A 460 3.22 -25.85 -7.56
C ARG A 460 2.97 -25.48 -6.11
N ASP A 461 3.04 -26.47 -5.23
CA ASP A 461 2.81 -26.25 -3.80
C ASP A 461 3.85 -25.31 -3.17
N LEU A 462 3.36 -24.42 -2.30
CA LEU A 462 4.16 -23.73 -1.32
C LEU A 462 4.09 -24.52 -0.01
N PRO A 463 5.22 -24.92 0.60
CA PRO A 463 5.21 -25.66 1.86
C PRO A 463 4.48 -24.89 2.97
N ALA A 464 3.65 -25.61 3.72
CA ALA A 464 3.04 -25.09 4.94
C ALA A 464 4.12 -24.86 6.02
N PRO A 465 3.96 -23.85 6.88
CA PRO A 465 4.89 -23.62 7.99
C PRO A 465 4.94 -24.79 8.97
N ALA A 466 6.15 -25.17 9.37
CA ALA A 466 6.38 -26.29 10.29
C ALA A 466 5.70 -26.08 11.66
N SER A 467 5.51 -24.82 12.10
CA SER A 467 4.53 -24.50 13.15
C SER A 467 4.06 -23.04 13.07
N ASN A 468 2.75 -22.82 13.14
CA ASN A 468 2.15 -21.48 13.29
C ASN A 468 2.35 -20.91 14.72
N ALA A 469 2.53 -21.78 15.72
CA ALA A 469 2.49 -21.41 17.13
C ALA A 469 3.80 -20.78 17.66
N ALA A 470 4.97 -21.23 17.19
CA ALA A 470 6.26 -20.67 17.62
C ALA A 470 6.49 -19.24 17.09
N ALA A 471 5.92 -18.92 15.92
CA ALA A 471 6.10 -17.62 15.27
C ALA A 471 5.37 -16.47 15.97
N ALA A 472 4.15 -16.73 16.45
CA ALA A 472 3.35 -15.76 17.19
C ALA A 472 3.90 -15.51 18.60
N SER A 473 4.53 -16.52 19.22
CA SER A 473 5.11 -16.45 20.57
C SER A 473 6.38 -15.58 20.66
N ALA A 474 7.09 -15.36 19.56
CA ALA A 474 8.36 -14.63 19.52
C ALA A 474 8.23 -13.17 19.06
N ALA A 475 7.02 -12.71 18.73
CA ALA A 475 6.75 -11.28 18.56
C ALA A 475 6.79 -10.62 19.94
N LEU A 476 7.35 -9.40 20.02
CA LEU A 476 7.41 -8.52 21.20
C LEU A 476 6.35 -8.84 22.26
N ARG A 477 6.70 -8.91 23.55
CA ARG A 477 5.75 -9.18 24.64
C ARG A 477 4.63 -8.14 24.62
N ARG A 478 3.54 -8.46 23.92
CA ARG A 478 2.37 -7.59 23.79
C ARG A 478 1.56 -7.72 25.06
N LEU A 479 1.51 -6.63 25.83
CA LEU A 479 0.68 -6.53 27.02
C LEU A 479 -0.80 -6.37 26.65
N ARG A 480 -1.08 -5.71 25.52
CA ARG A 480 -2.41 -5.56 24.94
C ARG A 480 -2.35 -5.84 23.45
N ARG A 481 -3.31 -6.61 22.94
CA ARG A 481 -3.43 -6.89 21.50
C ARG A 481 -3.83 -5.62 20.74
N PRO A 482 -3.37 -5.47 19.49
CA PRO A 482 -3.87 -4.42 18.61
C PRO A 482 -5.36 -4.63 18.31
N ARG A 483 -6.06 -3.53 18.02
CA ARG A 483 -7.46 -3.50 17.61
C ARG A 483 -7.66 -2.42 16.56
N GLN A 484 -8.48 -2.74 15.56
CA GLN A 484 -8.95 -1.79 14.58
C GLN A 484 -10.47 -1.79 14.53
N THR A 485 -11.06 -0.62 14.28
CA THR A 485 -12.47 -0.48 13.91
C THR A 485 -12.55 0.37 12.66
N PHE A 486 -13.48 0.03 11.79
CA PHE A 486 -13.69 0.67 10.51
C PHE A 486 -15.20 0.84 10.30
N THR A 487 -15.62 2.06 9.98
CA THR A 487 -17.02 2.40 9.71
C THR A 487 -17.04 3.28 8.47
N THR A 488 -17.93 2.98 7.54
CA THR A 488 -18.00 3.65 6.25
C THR A 488 -19.45 3.78 5.78
N SER A 489 -19.72 4.86 5.07
CA SER A 489 -20.95 5.15 4.33
C SER A 489 -20.60 6.10 3.18
N PRO A 490 -21.51 6.38 2.23
CA PRO A 490 -21.20 7.20 1.06
C PRO A 490 -20.59 8.58 1.33
N LEU A 491 -20.84 9.19 2.49
CA LEU A 491 -20.35 10.54 2.81
C LEU A 491 -19.54 10.61 4.11
N PHE A 492 -19.31 9.47 4.76
CA PHE A 492 -18.64 9.41 6.06
C PHE A 492 -17.76 8.19 6.16
N PHE A 493 -16.57 8.38 6.72
CA PHE A 493 -15.67 7.31 7.08
C PHE A 493 -15.00 7.57 8.42
N GLN A 494 -14.81 6.52 9.20
CA GLN A 494 -14.04 6.55 10.44
C GLN A 494 -13.22 5.27 10.58
N SER A 495 -11.95 5.43 10.92
CA SER A 495 -11.10 4.32 11.36
C SER A 495 -10.42 4.64 12.69
N VAL A 496 -10.31 3.62 13.54
CA VAL A 496 -9.51 3.69 14.77
C VAL A 496 -8.49 2.57 14.70
N HIS A 497 -7.22 2.92 14.81
CA HIS A 497 -6.09 2.00 14.81
C HIS A 497 -5.41 2.08 16.19
N ASP A 498 -5.51 1.03 17.01
CA ASP A 498 -4.83 0.91 18.31
C ASP A 498 -3.80 -0.22 18.19
N ASP A 499 -2.51 0.12 18.23
CA ASP A 499 -1.40 -0.85 18.11
C ASP A 499 -1.26 -1.76 19.35
N GLY A 500 -2.09 -1.51 20.37
CA GLY A 500 -2.04 -2.17 21.65
C GLY A 500 -0.98 -1.57 22.56
N ALA A 501 -0.39 -2.42 23.39
CA ALA A 501 0.70 -2.03 24.29
C ALA A 501 1.82 -3.06 24.18
N VAL A 502 3.02 -2.57 23.93
CA VAL A 502 4.23 -3.37 23.80
C VAL A 502 5.17 -3.07 24.95
N GLU A 503 5.75 -4.11 25.55
CA GLU A 503 6.87 -3.98 26.48
C GLU A 503 8.19 -4.13 25.71
N VAL A 504 9.09 -3.16 25.88
CA VAL A 504 10.43 -3.14 25.30
C VAL A 504 11.43 -3.17 26.45
N GLU A 505 12.32 -4.15 26.44
CA GLU A 505 13.43 -4.19 27.40
C GLU A 505 14.52 -3.21 27.00
N THR A 506 14.91 -2.34 27.92
CA THR A 506 15.97 -1.34 27.73
C THR A 506 17.07 -1.53 28.76
N LYS A 507 18.18 -0.80 28.63
CA LYS A 507 19.26 -0.81 29.63
C LYS A 507 18.79 -0.34 31.02
N GLU A 508 17.72 0.44 31.08
CA GLU A 508 17.20 1.05 32.32
C GLU A 508 16.04 0.26 32.93
N GLY A 509 15.56 -0.77 32.22
CA GLY A 509 14.42 -1.62 32.57
C GLY A 509 13.34 -1.65 31.48
N PRO A 510 12.24 -2.39 31.72
CA PRO A 510 11.16 -2.49 30.75
C PRO A 510 10.41 -1.15 30.62
N VAL A 511 10.20 -0.72 29.38
CA VAL A 511 9.35 0.43 29.04
C VAL A 511 8.14 -0.04 28.25
N ARG A 512 7.01 0.65 28.42
CA ARG A 512 5.77 0.38 27.69
C ARG A 512 5.57 1.41 26.60
N VAL A 513 5.36 0.94 25.38
CA VAL A 513 5.04 1.76 24.21
C VAL A 513 3.58 1.54 23.81
N THR A 514 2.86 2.62 23.55
CA THR A 514 1.48 2.60 23.05
C THR A 514 1.31 3.60 21.92
N THR A 515 0.52 3.24 20.90
CA THR A 515 0.14 4.11 19.80
C THR A 515 -1.34 3.90 19.51
N ARG A 516 -2.07 4.99 19.32
CA ARG A 516 -3.45 4.97 18.84
C ARG A 516 -3.68 6.15 17.91
N THR A 517 -4.34 5.90 16.79
CA THR A 517 -4.78 6.91 15.83
C THR A 517 -6.26 6.72 15.55
N GLU A 518 -6.96 7.83 15.35
CA GLU A 518 -8.35 7.88 14.93
C GLU A 518 -8.47 8.87 13.79
N THR A 519 -9.01 8.41 12.67
CA THR A 519 -9.20 9.21 11.46
C THR A 519 -10.68 9.26 11.15
N SER A 520 -11.22 10.45 10.89
CA SER A 520 -12.58 10.64 10.42
C SER A 520 -12.60 11.52 9.17
N LEU A 521 -13.50 11.22 8.25
CA LEU A 521 -13.69 11.92 6.99
C LEU A 521 -15.19 12.17 6.83
N GLU A 522 -15.52 13.39 6.46
CA GLU A 522 -16.88 13.82 6.10
C GLU A 522 -16.81 14.51 4.74
N ALA A 523 -17.65 14.07 3.80
CA ALA A 523 -17.80 14.70 2.51
C ALA A 523 -19.13 15.45 2.45
N ASP A 524 -19.12 16.67 1.90
CA ASP A 524 -20.35 17.41 1.60
C ASP A 524 -21.07 16.79 0.39
N GLU A 525 -22.37 16.56 0.52
CA GLU A 525 -23.19 15.89 -0.50
C GLU A 525 -23.23 16.65 -1.84
N CYS A 526 -23.13 17.98 -1.81
CA CYS A 526 -23.30 18.83 -2.98
C CYS A 526 -21.96 19.25 -3.58
N THR A 527 -21.03 19.68 -2.72
CA THR A 527 -19.73 20.23 -3.17
C THR A 527 -18.65 19.17 -3.28
N HIS A 528 -18.83 18.00 -2.64
CA HIS A 528 -17.81 16.96 -2.48
C HIS A 528 -16.56 17.48 -1.75
N GLU A 529 -16.67 18.62 -1.04
CA GLU A 529 -15.62 19.06 -0.15
C GLU A 529 -15.47 18.04 0.98
N VAL A 530 -14.23 17.62 1.21
CA VAL A 530 -13.88 16.68 2.25
C VAL A 530 -13.23 17.42 3.41
N LYS A 531 -13.79 17.20 4.60
CA LYS A 531 -13.15 17.52 5.87
C LYS A 531 -12.61 16.23 6.48
N MET A 532 -11.30 16.17 6.68
CA MET A 532 -10.65 15.06 7.35
C MET A 532 -10.11 15.50 8.70
N SER A 533 -10.32 14.70 9.73
CA SER A 533 -9.77 14.92 11.06
C SER A 533 -8.97 13.71 11.51
N VAL A 534 -7.81 13.95 12.10
CA VAL A 534 -6.97 12.92 12.72
C VAL A 534 -6.69 13.33 14.15
N TRP A 535 -7.05 12.45 15.07
CA TRP A 535 -6.52 12.43 16.42
C TRP A 535 -5.51 11.30 16.53
N GLY A 536 -4.42 11.52 17.25
CA GLY A 536 -3.46 10.45 17.46
C GLY A 536 -2.57 10.66 18.65
N ARG A 537 -2.07 9.58 19.21
CA ARG A 537 -1.24 9.60 20.41
C ARG A 537 -0.24 8.49 20.37
N THR A 538 1.01 8.81 20.69
CA THR A 538 2.05 7.84 20.98
C THR A 538 2.70 8.16 22.32
N ALA A 539 2.97 7.14 23.14
CA ALA A 539 3.51 7.31 24.47
C ALA A 539 4.52 6.21 24.81
N VAL A 540 5.54 6.61 25.56
CA VAL A 540 6.52 5.74 26.21
C VAL A 540 6.42 5.97 27.72
N SER A 541 6.24 4.91 28.49
CA SER A 541 6.15 4.98 29.96
C SER A 541 7.02 3.93 30.63
N GLY A 542 7.85 4.31 31.59
CA GLY A 542 8.75 3.41 32.33
C GLY A 542 8.73 3.70 33.83
N THR A 543 9.12 2.71 34.66
CA THR A 543 9.09 2.83 36.13
C THR A 543 10.12 3.82 36.69
N LYS A 544 11.18 4.15 35.94
CA LYS A 544 12.21 5.13 36.32
C LYS A 544 12.16 6.44 35.52
N ALA A 545 11.50 6.44 34.36
CA ALA A 545 11.55 7.54 33.39
C ALA A 545 10.24 8.33 33.25
N GLY A 546 9.25 8.08 34.12
CA GLY A 546 7.94 8.71 34.02
C GLY A 546 7.21 8.33 32.72
N THR A 547 6.32 9.20 32.26
CA THR A 547 5.57 9.05 31.00
C THR A 547 5.85 10.22 30.05
N LEU A 548 6.51 9.94 28.94
CA LEU A 548 6.66 10.86 27.82
C LEU A 548 5.61 10.56 26.73
N ARG A 549 5.08 11.61 26.10
CA ARG A 549 3.99 11.45 25.13
C ARG A 549 3.98 12.55 24.07
N ALA A 550 3.76 12.14 22.83
CA ALA A 550 3.34 13.03 21.74
C ALA A 550 1.87 12.77 21.40
N THR A 551 1.06 13.84 21.34
CA THR A 551 -0.37 13.75 21.02
C THR A 551 -0.73 14.74 19.92
N CYS A 552 -1.19 14.25 18.78
CA CYS A 552 -1.92 15.05 17.80
C CYS A 552 -3.29 15.39 18.40
N VAL A 553 -3.42 16.62 18.87
CA VAL A 553 -4.68 17.14 19.46
C VAL A 553 -5.60 17.73 18.40
N ARG A 554 -5.05 18.08 17.24
CA ARG A 554 -5.81 18.51 16.04
C ARG A 554 -4.99 18.23 14.80
N GLY A 555 -5.41 17.29 13.95
CA GLY A 555 -4.96 17.17 12.57
C GLY A 555 -6.16 17.38 11.68
N GLU A 556 -6.19 18.44 10.88
CA GLU A 556 -7.35 18.78 10.05
C GLU A 556 -6.91 19.08 8.62
N LEU A 557 -7.51 18.37 7.67
CA LEU A 557 -7.48 18.69 6.24
C LEU A 557 -8.86 19.20 5.85
N GLN A 558 -8.91 20.32 5.15
CA GLN A 558 -10.14 20.79 4.49
C GLN A 558 -9.82 21.07 3.04
N THR A 559 -10.52 20.40 2.12
CA THR A 559 -10.46 20.70 0.69
C THR A 559 -11.33 21.90 0.34
N HIS A 560 -10.95 22.66 -0.69
CA HIS A 560 -11.71 23.82 -1.18
C HIS A 560 -11.99 23.70 -2.67
N VAL A 561 -13.17 24.13 -3.08
CA VAL A 561 -13.55 24.23 -4.50
C VAL A 561 -13.35 25.67 -4.98
N ALA A 562 -12.47 25.86 -5.96
CA ALA A 562 -12.19 27.20 -6.50
C ALA A 562 -13.15 27.58 -7.63
N GLU A 563 -13.49 26.61 -8.49
CA GLU A 563 -14.46 26.75 -9.58
C GLU A 563 -15.22 25.42 -9.76
N PRO A 564 -16.41 25.44 -10.38
CA PRO A 564 -17.14 24.21 -10.64
C PRO A 564 -16.30 23.18 -11.41
N GLY A 565 -16.09 21.99 -10.84
CA GLY A 565 -15.32 20.91 -11.46
C GLY A 565 -13.81 20.97 -11.18
N ARG A 566 -13.33 21.97 -10.41
CA ARG A 566 -11.89 22.17 -10.15
C ARG A 566 -11.57 22.36 -8.68
N PHE A 567 -10.59 21.60 -8.20
CA PHE A 567 -9.91 21.85 -6.95
C PHE A 567 -8.84 22.93 -7.11
N GLY A 568 -9.04 24.11 -6.51
CA GLY A 568 -7.97 25.07 -6.23
C GLY A 568 -7.16 25.65 -7.41
N SER A 569 -7.72 25.79 -8.62
CA SER A 569 -6.94 26.27 -9.77
C SER A 569 -6.79 27.80 -9.90
N SER A 570 -7.32 28.59 -8.96
CA SER A 570 -7.10 30.04 -8.95
C SER A 570 -5.97 30.37 -7.97
N GLY A 571 -5.07 31.29 -8.33
CA GLY A 571 -3.99 31.73 -7.45
C GLY A 571 -4.44 32.31 -6.10
N ASP A 572 -5.75 32.47 -5.91
CA ASP A 572 -6.36 33.04 -4.71
C ASP A 572 -6.90 32.00 -3.70
N VAL A 573 -7.18 30.75 -4.10
CA VAL A 573 -7.73 29.71 -3.19
C VAL A 573 -7.00 28.36 -3.37
N PRO A 574 -6.29 27.85 -2.34
CA PRO A 574 -5.62 26.55 -2.43
C PRO A 574 -6.64 25.41 -2.47
N ALA A 575 -6.29 24.29 -3.13
CA ALA A 575 -7.14 23.09 -3.17
C ALA A 575 -7.38 22.45 -1.80
N ALA A 576 -6.45 22.58 -0.86
CA ALA A 576 -6.69 22.21 0.54
C ALA A 576 -5.89 23.07 1.51
N THR A 577 -6.41 23.20 2.73
CA THR A 577 -5.68 23.76 3.88
C THR A 577 -5.47 22.66 4.91
N LEU A 578 -4.26 22.59 5.45
CA LEU A 578 -3.89 21.65 6.50
C LEU A 578 -3.52 22.38 7.79
N THR A 579 -3.98 21.85 8.93
CA THR A 579 -3.49 22.24 10.25
C THR A 579 -3.19 21.01 11.08
N LEU A 580 -1.94 20.88 11.53
CA LEU A 580 -1.51 19.86 12.48
C LEU A 580 -1.01 20.51 13.76
N THR A 581 -1.58 20.13 14.90
CA THR A 581 -1.17 20.53 16.25
C THR A 581 -0.78 19.30 17.06
N VAL A 582 0.49 19.24 17.47
CA VAL A 582 1.02 18.17 18.31
C VAL A 582 1.53 18.73 19.63
N ASP A 583 1.04 18.15 20.73
CA ASP A 583 1.45 18.47 22.08
C ASP A 583 2.38 17.38 22.65
N LEU A 584 3.53 17.82 23.16
CA LEU A 584 4.53 16.99 23.81
C LEU A 584 4.41 17.15 25.32
N HIS A 585 4.26 16.03 26.03
CA HIS A 585 4.03 16.00 27.47
C HIS A 585 5.02 15.11 28.20
N GLU A 586 5.30 15.48 29.45
CA GLU A 586 6.02 14.67 30.45
C GLU A 586 5.20 14.64 31.74
N ASP A 587 4.87 13.43 32.20
CA ASP A 587 4.06 13.17 33.40
C ASP A 587 2.75 13.99 33.45
N GLY A 588 2.15 14.19 32.28
CA GLY A 588 0.90 14.93 32.11
C GLY A 588 1.06 16.45 31.98
N HIS A 589 2.26 16.99 32.18
CA HIS A 589 2.55 18.41 31.98
C HIS A 589 2.91 18.68 30.52
N LEU A 590 2.32 19.73 29.93
CA LEU A 590 2.64 20.17 28.58
C LEU A 590 4.03 20.81 28.57
N LEU A 591 4.96 20.22 27.83
CA LEU A 591 6.32 20.76 27.63
C LEU A 591 6.40 21.64 26.39
N ARG A 592 5.77 21.21 25.29
CA ARG A 592 5.88 21.86 23.98
C ARG A 592 4.63 21.68 23.15
N ARG A 593 4.25 22.69 22.38
CA ARG A 593 3.22 22.60 21.33
C ARG A 593 3.82 22.94 19.98
N ARG A 594 3.63 22.07 19.00
CA ARG A 594 4.02 22.27 17.60
C ARG A 594 2.79 22.45 16.75
N VAL A 595 2.80 23.49 15.91
CA VAL A 595 1.72 23.79 14.98
C VAL A 595 2.31 23.90 13.58
N PHE A 596 1.76 23.13 12.66
CA PHE A 596 2.04 23.17 11.23
C PHE A 596 0.78 23.70 10.54
N ARG A 597 0.96 24.65 9.63
CA ARG A 597 -0.11 25.20 8.79
C ARG A 597 0.40 25.23 7.38
N SER A 598 -0.31 24.55 6.50
CA SER A 598 0.14 24.32 5.13
C SER A 598 -1.03 24.47 4.18
N THR A 599 -0.72 24.69 2.91
CA THR A 599 -1.70 24.70 1.84
C THR A 599 -1.27 23.74 0.76
N VAL A 600 -2.24 23.12 0.10
CA VAL A 600 -2.03 22.25 -1.06
C VAL A 600 -2.60 22.98 -2.26
N PRO A 601 -1.80 23.31 -3.28
CA PRO A 601 -2.27 24.10 -4.41
C PRO A 601 -3.25 23.32 -5.30
N SER A 602 -3.00 22.03 -5.53
CA SER A 602 -3.90 21.17 -6.32
C SER A 602 -3.94 19.74 -5.78
N LEU A 603 -5.11 19.10 -5.85
CA LEU A 603 -5.30 17.66 -5.59
C LEU A 603 -5.29 16.83 -6.87
N LEU A 604 -5.37 17.47 -8.04
CA LEU A 604 -5.40 16.79 -9.33
C LEU A 604 -3.98 16.73 -9.92
N PRO A 605 -3.70 15.75 -10.79
CA PRO A 605 -2.39 15.66 -11.40
C PRO A 605 -2.07 16.93 -12.19
N VAL A 606 -0.94 17.55 -11.87
CA VAL A 606 -0.45 18.70 -12.62
C VAL A 606 -0.07 18.23 -14.03
N GLY A 607 -0.77 18.72 -15.06
CA GLY A 607 -0.40 18.47 -16.46
C GLY A 607 1.04 18.94 -16.75
N PRO A 608 1.69 18.45 -17.81
CA PRO A 608 3.10 18.76 -18.11
C PRO A 608 3.41 20.27 -18.26
N GLN A 609 2.39 21.13 -18.38
CA GLN A 609 2.54 22.58 -18.55
C GLN A 609 2.58 23.39 -17.25
N HIS A 610 2.30 22.81 -16.08
CA HIS A 610 2.22 23.56 -14.81
C HIS A 610 3.37 23.31 -13.83
N ALA A 611 4.44 22.61 -14.24
CA ALA A 611 5.62 22.35 -13.40
C ALA A 611 6.52 23.58 -13.11
N ALA A 612 6.14 24.77 -13.58
CA ALA A 612 6.93 25.99 -13.42
C ALA A 612 6.16 27.04 -12.61
N GLY A 613 6.06 26.85 -11.30
CA GLY A 613 5.61 27.92 -10.40
C GLY A 613 5.21 27.44 -9.01
N SER A 614 5.88 27.99 -8.01
CA SER A 614 5.55 27.91 -6.57
C SER A 614 5.89 26.62 -5.81
N LEU A 615 7.17 26.28 -5.76
CA LEU A 615 7.81 25.83 -4.51
C LEU A 615 9.05 26.72 -4.32
N ALA A 616 8.85 27.90 -3.76
CA ALA A 616 9.93 28.81 -3.38
C ALA A 616 9.73 29.26 -1.92
N GLU A 617 10.71 28.82 -1.12
CA GLU A 617 11.08 29.13 0.28
C GLU A 617 10.08 28.90 1.42
#